data_AF-A0A368EZR0-F1
#
_entry.id   AF-A0A368EZR0-F1
#
_cell.length_a   1.000
_cell.length_b   1.000
_cell.length_c   1.000
_cell.angle_alpha   90.00
_cell.angle_beta   90.00
_cell.angle_gamma   90.00
#
_symmetry.space_group_name_H-M   'P 1'
#
loop_
_entity.id
_entity.type
_entity.pdbx_description
1 polymer ?
#
loop_
_entity_poly.entity_id
_entity_poly.type
_entity_poly.pdbx_seq_one_letter_code
_entity_poly.pdbx_strand_id
1 'polypeptide(L)'
;MGSQLVDSQLVLPSCGTLFKWTNYINGWRERYFEIKHGQLVYYISKADQASGCRGSISLKSLEVTLHEFNECEFSVSVGTDVVWYLRAENPHSRTLWIKALNNGSVSVAF
;
A
#
# COMPACT_ATOMS: atom_id res chain seq x y z
N MET A 1 -21.09 -23.36 -24.30
CA MET A 1 -19.86 -22.68 -24.75
C MET A 1 -19.76 -21.42 -23.92
N GLY A 2 -18.81 -21.18 -23.04
CA GLY A 2 -17.60 -21.87 -22.62
C GLY A 2 -16.97 -20.92 -21.60
N SER A 3 -16.64 -21.45 -20.43
CA SER A 3 -15.91 -20.83 -19.32
C SER A 3 -16.44 -19.50 -18.78
N GLN A 4 -17.16 -19.57 -17.65
CA GLN A 4 -16.97 -18.58 -16.58
C GLN A 4 -15.46 -18.44 -16.37
N LEU A 5 -14.94 -17.23 -16.61
CA LEU A 5 -13.57 -16.90 -16.26
C LEU A 5 -13.47 -17.06 -14.75
N VAL A 6 -12.85 -18.18 -14.38
CA VAL A 6 -12.32 -18.45 -13.05
C VAL A 6 -11.57 -17.19 -12.66
N ASP A 7 -12.02 -16.50 -11.61
CA ASP A 7 -11.21 -15.51 -10.91
C ASP A 7 -9.95 -16.25 -10.44
N SER A 8 -8.95 -16.30 -11.33
CA SER A 8 -7.63 -16.83 -11.04
C SER A 8 -7.18 -16.07 -9.80
N GLN A 9 -6.95 -16.78 -8.70
CA GLN A 9 -6.60 -16.21 -7.40
C GLN A 9 -5.55 -15.11 -7.58
N LEU A 10 -6.00 -13.85 -7.62
CA LEU A 10 -5.12 -12.70 -7.69
C LEU A 10 -4.47 -12.58 -6.32
N VAL A 11 -3.23 -13.05 -6.23
CA VAL A 11 -2.45 -12.96 -4.99
C VAL A 11 -2.21 -11.48 -4.72
N LEU A 12 -2.93 -10.95 -3.73
CA LEU A 12 -2.75 -9.58 -3.29
C LEU A 12 -1.41 -9.44 -2.57
N PRO A 13 -0.66 -8.34 -2.80
CA PRO A 13 0.62 -8.13 -2.15
C PRO A 13 0.42 -7.98 -0.64
N SER A 14 1.06 -8.86 0.13
CA SER A 14 1.24 -8.65 1.57
C SER A 14 2.50 -7.85 1.88
N CYS A 15 3.44 -7.75 0.93
CA CYS A 15 4.65 -6.96 1.06
C CYS A 15 5.24 -6.62 -0.32
N GLY A 16 6.14 -5.64 -0.37
CA GLY A 16 6.84 -5.25 -1.59
C GLY A 16 7.34 -3.81 -1.56
N THR A 17 8.05 -3.40 -2.61
CA THR A 17 8.59 -2.04 -2.72
C THR A 17 7.56 -1.11 -3.36
N LEU A 18 7.38 0.06 -2.75
CA LEU A 18 6.68 1.20 -3.34
C LEU A 18 7.60 2.42 -3.27
N PHE A 19 7.38 3.38 -4.15
CA PHE A 19 7.98 4.70 -3.96
C PHE A 19 7.13 5.50 -2.99
N LYS A 20 7.76 6.04 -1.95
CA LYS A 20 7.13 6.95 -1.00
C LYS A 20 7.68 8.36 -1.20
N TRP A 21 6.80 9.35 -1.29
CA TRP A 21 7.22 10.74 -1.24
C TRP A 21 7.78 11.08 0.14
N THR A 22 8.94 11.73 0.17
CA THR A 22 9.64 12.09 1.41
C THR A 22 9.57 13.59 1.69
N ASN A 23 10.09 14.42 0.80
CA ASN A 23 10.00 15.89 0.83
C ASN A 23 10.46 16.47 -0.53
N TYR A 24 10.37 17.78 -0.70
CA TYR A 24 10.79 18.46 -1.95
C TYR A 24 12.27 18.28 -2.30
N ILE A 25 13.15 18.04 -1.30
CA ILE A 25 14.59 17.87 -1.53
C ILE A 25 14.90 16.44 -2.01
N ASN A 26 14.26 15.43 -1.40
CA ASN A 26 14.56 14.02 -1.63
C ASN A 26 13.58 13.31 -2.56
N GLY A 27 12.43 13.92 -2.82
CA GLY A 27 11.37 13.43 -3.68
C GLY A 27 10.86 12.04 -3.31
N TRP A 28 10.59 11.26 -4.36
CA TRP A 28 10.18 9.86 -4.28
C TRP A 28 11.37 8.94 -3.97
N ARG A 29 11.22 8.07 -2.98
CA ARG A 29 12.23 7.06 -2.61
C ARG A 29 11.61 5.69 -2.47
N GLU A 30 12.31 4.66 -2.90
CA GLU A 30 11.91 3.28 -2.67
C GLU A 30 11.88 2.98 -1.18
N ARG A 31 10.78 2.37 -0.73
CA ARG A 31 10.61 1.87 0.63
C ARG A 31 9.95 0.51 0.54
N TYR A 32 10.37 -0.39 1.43
CA TYR A 32 9.75 -1.71 1.54
C TYR A 32 8.54 -1.61 2.46
N PHE A 33 7.38 -1.96 1.95
CA PHE A 33 6.11 -1.98 2.67
C PHE A 33 5.71 -3.42 2.99
N GLU A 34 5.06 -3.59 4.13
CA GLU A 34 4.56 -4.87 4.61
C GLU A 34 3.23 -4.67 5.34
N ILE A 35 2.22 -5.41 4.91
CA ILE A 35 0.94 -5.57 5.60
C ILE A 35 1.09 -6.71 6.60
N LYS A 36 1.03 -6.38 7.90
CA LYS A 36 1.08 -7.38 8.97
C LYS A 36 0.31 -6.93 10.19
N HIS A 37 -0.34 -7.88 10.87
CA HIS A 37 -1.10 -7.62 12.10
C HIS A 37 -2.09 -6.45 11.98
N GLY A 38 -2.77 -6.32 10.83
CA GLY A 38 -3.71 -5.23 10.57
C GLY A 38 -3.07 -3.85 10.40
N GLN A 39 -1.77 -3.79 10.14
CA GLN A 39 -1.01 -2.54 9.94
C GLN A 39 -0.26 -2.56 8.60
N LEU A 40 -0.18 -1.41 7.95
CA LEU A 40 0.76 -1.12 6.88
C LEU A 40 2.03 -0.52 7.49
N VAL A 41 3.12 -1.26 7.44
CA VAL A 41 4.42 -0.87 8.00
C VAL A 41 5.41 -0.63 6.86
N TYR A 42 6.32 0.33 7.01
CA TYR A 42 7.38 0.53 6.02
C TYR A 42 8.79 0.62 6.62
N TYR A 43 9.76 0.26 5.79
CA TYR A 43 11.18 0.15 6.08
C TYR A 43 11.99 0.87 4.99
N ILE A 44 13.27 1.15 5.25
CA ILE A 44 14.16 1.69 4.21
C ILE A 44 14.27 0.69 3.05
N SER A 45 14.53 -0.57 3.37
CA SER A 45 14.61 -1.68 2.42
C SER A 45 14.16 -2.98 3.10
N LYS A 46 14.03 -4.06 2.32
CA LYS A 46 13.77 -5.40 2.88
C LYS A 46 14.90 -5.88 3.79
N ALA A 47 16.16 -5.60 3.44
CA ALA A 47 17.32 -5.97 4.24
C ALA A 47 17.36 -5.21 5.58
N ASP A 48 16.86 -3.97 5.59
CA ASP A 48 16.83 -3.10 6.78
C ASP A 48 15.63 -3.37 7.70
N GLN A 49 14.86 -4.44 7.51
CA GLN A 49 13.74 -4.77 8.41
C GLN A 49 14.22 -4.95 9.87
N ALA A 50 15.44 -5.49 10.06
CA ALA A 50 16.05 -5.66 11.38
C ALA A 50 16.45 -4.32 12.04
N SER A 51 16.73 -3.29 11.24
CA SER A 51 17.06 -1.94 11.71
C SER A 51 15.84 -1.19 12.28
N GLY A 52 14.64 -1.76 12.15
CA GLY A 52 13.40 -1.21 12.67
C GLY A 52 12.54 -0.50 11.62
N CYS A 53 11.24 -0.42 11.89
CA CYS A 53 10.28 0.26 11.03
C CYS A 53 10.44 1.78 11.11
N ARG A 54 10.12 2.47 10.00
CA ARG A 54 10.14 3.93 9.90
C ARG A 54 8.76 4.57 10.03
N GLY A 55 7.71 3.77 10.02
CA GLY A 55 6.35 4.18 10.30
C GLY A 55 5.38 3.02 10.12
N SER A 56 4.23 3.14 10.79
CA SER A 56 3.14 2.17 10.74
C SER A 56 1.81 2.90 10.73
N ILE A 57 0.86 2.40 9.94
CA ILE A 57 -0.53 2.86 9.90
C ILE A 57 -1.46 1.68 10.11
N SER A 58 -2.46 1.83 10.97
CA SER A 58 -3.54 0.84 11.12
C SER A 58 -4.42 0.78 9.87
N LEU A 59 -4.62 -0.41 9.31
CA LEU A 59 -5.50 -0.59 8.15
C LEU A 59 -6.96 -0.26 8.47
N LYS A 60 -7.39 -0.43 9.73
CA LYS A 60 -8.77 -0.14 10.17
C LYS A 60 -9.16 1.34 10.04
N SER A 61 -8.19 2.24 10.14
CA SER A 61 -8.39 3.69 10.06
C SER A 61 -7.74 4.30 8.82
N LEU A 62 -7.28 3.46 7.90
CA LEU A 62 -6.59 3.88 6.70
C LEU A 62 -7.61 4.16 5.60
N GLU A 63 -7.52 5.36 5.04
CA GLU A 63 -8.29 5.77 3.87
C GLU A 63 -7.36 5.77 2.65
N VAL A 64 -7.85 5.28 1.51
CA VAL A 64 -7.10 5.23 0.25
C VAL A 64 -7.69 6.22 -0.73
N THR A 65 -6.86 7.12 -1.27
CA THR A 65 -7.26 8.09 -2.29
C THR A 65 -6.47 7.86 -3.58
N LEU A 66 -7.18 7.77 -4.70
CA LEU A 66 -6.58 7.59 -6.02
C LEU A 66 -6.11 8.92 -6.59
N HIS A 67 -4.98 8.90 -7.30
CA HIS A 67 -4.55 10.06 -8.07
C HIS A 67 -5.28 10.09 -9.42
N GLU A 68 -5.92 11.23 -9.76
CA GLU A 68 -6.77 11.35 -10.95
C GLU A 68 -5.98 11.28 -12.27
N PHE A 69 -4.76 11.79 -12.29
CA PHE A 69 -3.96 11.93 -13.52
C PHE A 69 -2.80 10.95 -13.63
N ASN A 70 -2.49 10.22 -12.56
CA ASN A 70 -1.33 9.34 -12.52
C ASN A 70 -1.77 7.95 -12.05
N GLU A 71 -1.82 7.04 -13.02
CA GLU A 71 -2.35 5.71 -12.79
C GLU A 71 -1.43 4.81 -11.94
N CYS A 72 -0.25 5.28 -11.56
CA CYS A 72 0.63 4.56 -10.63
C CYS A 72 0.58 5.13 -9.21
N GLU A 73 0.01 6.32 -9.01
CA GLU A 73 0.02 7.04 -7.74
C GLU A 73 -1.28 6.89 -6.97
N PHE A 74 -1.14 6.88 -5.65
CA PHE A 74 -2.22 6.86 -4.67
C PHE A 74 -1.70 7.41 -3.34
N SER A 75 -2.60 7.81 -2.45
CA SER A 75 -2.24 8.16 -1.07
C SER A 75 -2.98 7.29 -0.08
N VAL A 76 -2.34 7.11 1.07
CA VAL A 76 -2.96 6.52 2.25
C VAL A 76 -2.95 7.53 3.38
N SER A 77 -4.07 7.69 4.08
CA SER A 77 -4.20 8.66 5.17
C SER A 77 -4.85 8.07 6.41
N VAL A 78 -4.56 8.69 7.56
CA VAL A 78 -5.26 8.46 8.83
C VAL A 78 -5.63 9.81 9.41
N GLY A 79 -6.93 10.09 9.48
CA GLY A 79 -7.42 11.40 9.91
C GLY A 79 -6.86 12.54 9.03
N THR A 80 -6.68 13.71 9.62
CA THR A 80 -6.24 14.92 8.91
C THR A 80 -4.72 15.08 8.80
N ASP A 81 -3.96 14.44 9.68
CA ASP A 81 -2.57 14.84 9.93
C ASP A 81 -1.53 13.88 9.34
N VAL A 82 -1.93 12.65 9.01
CA VAL A 82 -1.02 11.63 8.47
C VAL A 82 -1.43 11.28 7.06
N VAL A 83 -0.59 11.65 6.09
CA VAL A 83 -0.74 11.27 4.67
C VAL A 83 0.58 10.73 4.14
N TRP A 84 0.55 9.54 3.55
CA TRP A 84 1.66 9.01 2.76
C TRP A 84 1.27 8.98 1.29
N TYR A 85 2.02 9.70 0.47
CA TYR A 85 1.93 9.61 -0.98
C TYR A 85 2.79 8.45 -1.45
N LEU A 86 2.17 7.53 -2.19
CA LEU A 86 2.72 6.27 -2.63
C LEU A 86 2.60 6.14 -4.15
N ARG A 87 3.55 5.44 -4.74
CA ARG A 87 3.54 5.12 -6.17
C ARG A 87 4.01 3.69 -6.38
N ALA A 88 3.20 2.92 -7.11
CA ALA A 88 3.57 1.58 -7.55
C ALA A 88 4.40 1.64 -8.84
N GLU A 89 4.99 0.51 -9.21
CA GLU A 89 5.78 0.39 -10.45
C GLU A 89 4.92 0.60 -11.71
N ASN A 90 3.67 0.14 -11.68
CA ASN A 90 2.73 0.19 -12.79
C ASN A 90 1.27 0.23 -12.30
N PRO A 91 0.29 0.58 -13.16
CA PRO A 91 -1.10 0.71 -12.76
C PRO A 91 -1.73 -0.58 -12.25
N HIS A 92 -1.28 -1.73 -12.76
CA HIS A 92 -1.75 -3.03 -12.30
C HIS A 92 -1.31 -3.28 -10.86
N SER A 93 -0.01 -3.11 -10.56
CA SER A 93 0.55 -3.23 -9.21
C SER A 93 -0.12 -2.25 -8.24
N ARG A 94 -0.39 -1.00 -8.66
CA ARG A 94 -1.17 -0.03 -7.87
C ARG A 94 -2.52 -0.62 -7.47
N THR A 95 -3.28 -1.14 -8.44
CA THR A 95 -4.60 -1.73 -8.19
C THR A 95 -4.53 -2.93 -7.23
N LEU A 96 -3.49 -3.77 -7.34
CA LEU A 96 -3.29 -4.88 -6.40
C LEU A 96 -3.03 -4.40 -4.97
N TRP A 97 -2.18 -3.39 -4.80
CA TRP A 97 -1.91 -2.78 -3.49
C TRP A 97 -3.15 -2.16 -2.87
N ILE A 98 -3.94 -1.40 -3.64
CA ILE A 98 -5.19 -0.81 -3.15
C ILE A 98 -6.16 -1.90 -2.68
N LYS A 99 -6.33 -2.97 -3.48
CA LYS A 99 -7.15 -4.12 -3.09
C LYS A 99 -6.64 -4.78 -1.81
N ALA A 100 -5.33 -4.96 -1.67
CA ALA A 100 -4.71 -5.53 -0.46
C ALA A 100 -4.99 -4.68 0.79
N LEU A 101 -4.85 -3.36 0.67
CA LEU A 101 -5.09 -2.42 1.76
C LEU A 101 -6.56 -2.44 2.18
N ASN A 102 -7.47 -2.31 1.22
CA ASN A 102 -8.91 -2.33 1.48
C ASN A 102 -9.38 -3.65 2.09
N ASN A 103 -8.83 -4.79 1.64
CA ASN A 103 -9.16 -6.09 2.22
C ASN A 103 -8.75 -6.20 3.70
N GLY A 104 -7.65 -5.56 4.11
CA GLY A 104 -7.22 -5.53 5.51
C GLY A 104 -7.94 -4.49 6.37
N SER A 105 -8.64 -3.52 5.76
CA SER A 105 -9.45 -2.51 6.44
C SER A 105 -10.82 -3.01 6.90
N VAL A 106 -11.32 -4.11 6.33
CA VAL A 106 -12.62 -4.68 6.70
C VAL A 106 -12.55 -5.22 8.12
N SER A 107 -13.10 -4.48 9.09
CA SER A 107 -13.42 -5.02 10.41
C SER A 107 -14.57 -6.00 10.25
N VAL A 108 -14.30 -7.30 10.39
CA VAL A 108 -15.36 -8.28 10.67
C VAL A 108 -15.83 -7.99 12.09
N ALA A 109 -16.91 -7.22 12.21
CA ALA A 109 -17.67 -7.12 13.45
C ALA A 109 -18.46 -8.43 13.59
N PHE A 110 -18.19 -9.18 14.66
CA PHE A 110 -19.05 -10.25 15.14
C PHE A 110 -20.09 -9.69 16.09
#